data_AF-A0A661T4B7-F1
#
_entry.id   AF-A0A661T4B7-F1
#
_cell.length_a   1.000
_cell.length_b   1.000
_cell.length_c   1.000
_cell.angle_alpha   90.00
_cell.angle_beta   90.00
_cell.angle_gamma   90.00
#
_symmetry.space_group_name_H-M   'P 1'
#
loop_
_entity.id
_entity.type
_entity.pdbx_description
1 polymer ?
#
loop_
_entity_poly.entity_id
_entity_poly.type
_entity_poly.pdbx_seq_one_letter_code
_entity_poly.pdbx_strand_id
1 'polypeptide(L)' 'MWRILWWVRQVILTLAGCLFLLFGVHVLIAAYHLKDPYSFVMSFFASNLIILISAVLLIGFVYRMIRVYRQGKTAGDS' A
#
# COMPACT_ATOMS: atom_id res chain seq x y z
N MET A 1 -24.46 -8.93 4.33
CA MET A 1 -23.43 -9.53 3.44
C MET A 1 -22.52 -8.47 2.80
N TRP A 2 -23.04 -7.47 2.08
CA TRP A 2 -22.22 -6.47 1.34
C TRP A 2 -21.22 -5.66 2.18
N ARG A 3 -21.57 -5.28 3.42
CA ARG A 3 -20.65 -4.56 4.33
C ARG A 3 -19.42 -5.37 4.72
N ILE A 4 -19.58 -6.68 4.94
CA ILE A 4 -18.49 -7.58 5.33
C ILE A 4 -17.53 -7.78 4.15
N LEU A 5 -18.06 -7.98 2.94
CA LEU A 5 -17.23 -8.03 1.74
C LEU A 5 -16.42 -6.75 1.54
N TRP A 6 -17.00 -5.57 1.83
CA TRP A 6 -16.28 -4.31 1.81
C TRP A 6 -15.13 -4.26 2.84
N TRP A 7 -15.39 -4.67 4.08
CA TRP A 7 -14.42 -4.66 5.17
C TRP A 7 -13.30 -5.69 4.96
N VAL A 8 -13.63 -6.90 4.48
CA VAL A 8 -12.67 -7.96 4.12
C VAL A 8 -11.76 -7.51 2.98
N ARG A 9 -12.33 -6.91 1.93
CA ARG A 9 -11.53 -6.28 0.87
C ARG A 9 -10.57 -5.28 1.48
N GLN A 10 -11.09 -4.46 2.40
CA GLN A 10 -10.30 -3.46 3.08
C GLN A 10 -9.09 -4.12 3.80
N VAL A 11 -9.32 -5.09 4.69
CA VAL A 11 -8.24 -5.80 5.40
C VAL A 11 -7.23 -6.43 4.45
N ILE A 12 -7.69 -7.10 3.38
CA ILE A 12 -6.81 -7.71 2.36
C ILE A 12 -5.96 -6.67 1.65
N LEU A 13 -6.53 -5.51 1.30
CA LEU A 13 -5.83 -4.41 0.64
C LEU A 13 -4.76 -3.80 1.55
N THR A 14 -5.03 -3.62 2.85
CA THR A 14 -4.02 -3.16 3.83
C THR A 14 -2.88 -4.17 3.96
N LEU A 15 -3.24 -5.45 4.11
CA LEU A 15 -2.27 -6.53 4.28
C LEU A 15 -1.38 -6.65 3.03
N ALA A 16 -1.99 -6.59 1.85
CA ALA A 16 -1.29 -6.57 0.58
C ALA A 16 -0.36 -5.34 0.47
N GLY A 17 -0.80 -4.15 0.85
CA GLY A 17 0.04 -2.95 0.89
C GLY A 17 1.27 -3.11 1.81
N CYS A 18 1.07 -3.59 3.04
CA CYS A 18 2.18 -3.88 3.95
C CYS A 18 3.18 -4.90 3.38
N LEU A 19 2.69 -6.00 2.80
CA LEU A 19 3.54 -7.00 2.14
C LEU A 19 4.31 -6.41 0.95
N PHE A 20 3.64 -5.60 0.13
CA PHE A 20 4.25 -4.97 -1.05
C PHE A 20 5.32 -3.94 -0.65
N LEU A 21 5.10 -3.24 0.46
CA LEU A 21 6.06 -2.29 1.01
C LEU A 21 7.32 -3.00 1.53
N LEU A 22 7.15 -4.09 2.30
CA LEU A 22 8.24 -4.94 2.75
C LEU A 22 9.01 -5.55 1.58
N PHE A 23 8.30 -6.04 0.56
CA PHE A 23 8.88 -6.55 -0.66
C PHE A 23 9.71 -5.49 -1.39
N GLY A 24 9.19 -4.26 -1.49
CA GLY A 24 9.93 -3.11 -2.02
C GLY A 24 11.25 -2.90 -1.30
N VAL A 25 11.24 -2.86 0.04
CA VAL A 25 12.47 -2.73 0.85
C VAL A 25 13.43 -3.90 0.62
N HIS A 26 12.91 -5.13 0.48
CA HIS A 26 13.72 -6.29 0.18
C HIS A 26 14.44 -6.17 -1.18
N VAL A 27 13.73 -5.71 -2.21
CA VAL A 27 14.32 -5.42 -3.53
C VAL A 27 15.35 -4.30 -3.44
N LEU A 28 15.12 -3.29 -2.58
CA LEU A 28 16.10 -2.23 -2.34
C LEU A 28 17.41 -2.80 -1.79
N ILE A 29 17.32 -3.64 -0.76
CA ILE A 29 18.48 -4.29 -0.13
C ILE A 29 19.20 -5.20 -1.12
N ALA A 30 18.46 -5.94 -1.95
CA ALA A 30 19.04 -6.75 -3.01
C ALA A 30 19.80 -5.89 -4.03
N ALA A 31 19.25 -4.73 -4.41
CA ALA A 31 19.90 -3.77 -5.29
C ALA A 31 21.25 -3.29 -4.73
N TYR A 32 21.33 -3.02 -3.42
CA TYR A 32 22.58 -2.64 -2.75
C TYR A 32 23.68 -3.69 -2.79
N HIS A 33 23.32 -4.96 -3.01
CA HIS A 33 24.29 -6.06 -3.11
C HIS A 33 24.79 -6.28 -4.55
N LEU A 34 24.20 -5.61 -5.54
CA LEU A 34 24.66 -5.69 -6.92
C LEU A 34 25.85 -4.76 -7.15
N LYS A 35 26.95 -5.36 -7.62
CA LYS A 35 28.25 -4.72 -7.85
C LYS A 35 28.30 -3.91 -9.16
N ASP A 36 27.36 -4.15 -10.07
CA ASP A 36 27.24 -3.46 -11.35
C ASP A 36 26.35 -2.20 -11.26
N PRO A 37 26.87 -1.02 -11.64
CA PRO A 37 26.19 0.26 -11.47
C PRO A 37 24.88 0.38 -12.26
N TYR A 38 24.78 -0.28 -13.42
CA TYR A 38 23.56 -0.28 -14.23
C TYR A 38 22.41 -1.06 -13.56
N SER A 39 22.70 -2.26 -13.07
CA SER A 39 21.70 -3.09 -12.39
C SER A 39 21.34 -2.57 -10.99
N PHE A 40 22.27 -1.86 -10.34
CA PHE A 40 21.99 -1.10 -9.12
C PHE A 40 20.90 -0.04 -9.36
N VAL A 41 21.10 0.85 -10.33
CA VAL A 41 20.14 1.92 -10.62
C VAL A 41 18.79 1.35 -11.05
N MET A 42 18.77 0.31 -11.90
CA MET A 42 17.53 -0.33 -12.34
C MET A 42 16.74 -0.92 -11.18
N SER A 43 17.40 -1.67 -10.28
CA SER A 43 16.75 -2.29 -9.12
C SER A 43 16.35 -1.27 -8.06
N PHE A 44 17.17 -0.23 -7.85
CA PHE A 44 16.84 0.88 -6.95
C PHE A 44 15.61 1.64 -7.43
N PHE A 45 15.53 1.94 -8.73
CA PHE A 45 14.39 2.65 -9.29
C PHE A 45 13.12 1.80 -9.26
N ALA A 46 13.22 0.51 -9.61
CA ALA A 46 12.11 -0.43 -9.52
C ALA A 46 11.59 -0.59 -8.08
N SER A 47 12.49 -0.71 -7.11
CA SER A 47 12.14 -0.78 -5.68
C SER A 47 11.43 0.49 -5.20
N ASN A 48 11.94 1.67 -5.54
CA ASN A 48 11.30 2.94 -5.18
C ASN A 48 9.91 3.08 -5.81
N LEU A 49 9.74 2.65 -7.07
CA LEU A 49 8.42 2.62 -7.73
C LEU A 49 7.45 1.68 -6.99
N ILE A 50 7.90 0.48 -6.61
CA ILE A 50 7.11 -0.49 -5.83
C ILE A 50 6.67 0.11 -4.50
N ILE A 51 7.59 0.78 -3.80
CA ILE A 51 7.29 1.47 -2.53
C ILE A 51 6.28 2.60 -2.75
N LEU A 52 6.44 3.41 -3.79
CA LEU A 52 5.51 4.50 -4.13
C LEU A 52 4.10 3.98 -4.44
N ILE A 53 4.00 2.96 -5.30
CA ILE A 53 2.72 2.33 -5.66
C ILE A 53 2.06 1.74 -4.41
N SER A 54 2.84 1.06 -3.56
CA SER A 54 2.34 0.52 -2.30
C SER A 54 1.81 1.62 -1.38
N ALA A 55 2.57 2.71 -1.21
CA ALA A 55 2.18 3.84 -0.38
C ALA A 55 0.90 4.51 -0.90
N VAL A 56 0.78 4.74 -2.21
CA VAL A 56 -0.44 5.31 -2.82
C VAL A 56 -1.64 4.38 -2.66
N LEU A 57 -1.46 3.06 -2.79
CA LEU A 57 -2.51 2.08 -2.49
C LEU A 57 -2.98 2.20 -1.04
N LEU A 58 -2.05 2.27 -0.10
CA LEU A 58 -2.31 2.43 1.34
C LEU A 58 -3.02 3.76 1.65
N ILE A 59 -2.62 4.85 1.01
CA ILE A 59 -3.27 6.16 1.17
C ILE A 59 -4.69 6.13 0.60
N GLY A 60 -4.88 5.62 -0.63
CA GLY A 60 -6.21 5.51 -1.24
C GLY A 60 -7.14 4.62 -0.41
N PHE A 61 -6.58 3.60 0.23
CA PHE A 61 -7.25 2.76 1.20
C PHE A 61 -7.71 3.54 2.45
N VAL A 62 -6.79 4.24 3.12
CA VAL A 62 -7.08 5.05 4.32
C VAL A 62 -8.13 6.11 3.99
N TYR A 63 -8.02 6.74 2.83
CA TYR A 63 -8.98 7.74 2.36
C TYR A 63 -10.39 7.15 2.21
N ARG A 64 -10.52 5.94 1.64
CA ARG A 64 -11.80 5.23 1.58
C ARG A 64 -12.38 4.94 2.96
N MET A 65 -11.53 4.53 3.90
CA MET A 65 -11.94 4.23 5.28
C MET A 65 -12.47 5.48 5.98
N ILE A 66 -11.78 6.61 5.86
CA ILE A 66 -12.20 7.90 6.44
C ILE A 66 -13.53 8.34 5.84
N ARG A 67 -13.72 8.18 4.52
CA ARG A 67 -14.98 8.57 3.85
C ARG A 67 -16.18 7.79 4.39
N VAL A 68 -16.02 6.48 4.62
CA VAL A 68 -17.08 5.63 5.21
C VAL A 68 -17.33 5.99 6.68
N TYR A 69 -16.29 6.23 7.47
CA TYR A 69 -16.44 6.68 8.87
C TYR A 69 -17.15 8.04 8.97
N ARG A 70 -16.87 8.96 8.06
CA ARG A 70 -17.51 10.28 8.04
C ARG A 70 -19.00 10.17 7.70
N GLN A 71 -19.39 9.28 6.78
CA GLN A 71 -20.79 9.02 6.46
C GLN A 71 -21.58 8.40 7.63
N GLY A 72 -20.93 7.61 8.48
CA GLY A 72 -21.55 7.07 9.69
C GLY A 72 -21.83 8.12 10.78
N LYS A 73 -21.04 9.20 10.85
CA LYS A 73 -21.21 10.27 11.85
C LYS A 73 -22.35 11.23 11.54
N THR A 74 -22.72 11.43 10.27
CA THR A 74 -23.77 12.38 9.88
C THR A 74 -25.19 11.84 10.09
N ALA A 75 -25.36 10.54 10.36
CA ALA A 75 -26.67 9.90 10.57
C ALA A 75 -27.06 9.70 12.05
N GLY A 76 -26.20 10.09 12.99
CA GLY A 76 -26.46 9.96 14.44
C GLY A 76 -26.86 11.25 15.13
N ASP A 77 -27.08 12.32 14.37
CA ASP A 77 -27.32 13.70 14.86
C ASP A 77 -28.64 14.26 14.30
N SER A 78 -29.62 13.40 14.01
CA SER A 78 -30.97 13.77 13.56
C SER A 78 -32.03 13.02 14.36
#